data_AF-A0A7D5N6K4-F1
#
_entry.id   AF-A0A7D5N6K4-F1
#
_cell.length_a   1.000
_cell.length_b   1.000
_cell.length_c   1.000
_cell.angle_alpha   90.00
_cell.angle_beta   90.00
_cell.angle_gamma   90.00
#
_symmetry.space_group_name_H-M   'P 1'
#
loop_
_entity.id
_entity.type
_entity.pdbx_description
1 polymer ?
#
loop_
_entity_poly.entity_id
_entity_poly.type
_entity_poly.pdbx_seq_one_letter_code
_entity_poly.pdbx_strand_id
1 'polypeptide(L)' 'MQDNLNVQFYQSKSNRTECYVRDFSGRIVWSETGTSKVGMNQFSVPMSSLQTGLYVVEFRSNGTALYQGIINKQ' A
#
# COMPACT_ATOMS: atom_id res chain seq x y z
N MET A 1 -6.56 15.44 -4.53
CA MET A 1 -7.40 14.27 -4.87
C MET A 1 -6.79 13.08 -4.14
N GLN A 2 -7.53 12.47 -3.21
CA GLN A 2 -7.05 11.29 -2.49
C GLN A 2 -7.36 10.08 -3.36
N ASP A 3 -6.34 9.27 -3.67
CA ASP A 3 -6.51 8.08 -4.50
C ASP A 3 -6.63 6.87 -3.57
N ASN A 4 -7.80 6.22 -3.59
CA ASN A 4 -8.02 5.04 -2.76
C ASN A 4 -7.44 3.81 -3.45
N LEU A 5 -6.46 3.18 -2.80
CA LEU A 5 -5.97 1.88 -3.23
C LEU A 5 -6.87 0.81 -2.62
N ASN A 6 -7.66 0.15 -3.47
CA ASN A 6 -8.51 -0.96 -3.03
C ASN A 6 -7.66 -2.23 -2.97
N VAL A 7 -7.59 -2.84 -1.79
CA VAL A 7 -6.78 -4.03 -1.51
C VAL A 7 -7.68 -5.06 -0.87
N GLN A 8 -7.86 -6.20 -1.53
CA GLN A 8 -8.63 -7.29 -0.95
C GLN A 8 -7.69 -8.31 -0.31
N PHE A 9 -7.75 -8.41 1.02
CA PHE A 9 -7.00 -9.43 1.75
C PHE A 9 -7.82 -10.72 1.85
N TYR A 10 -7.24 -11.82 1.39
CA TYR A 10 -7.80 -13.17 1.52
C TYR A 10 -7.07 -13.93 2.63
N GLN A 11 -7.38 -13.62 3.90
CA GLN A 11 -6.76 -14.27 5.05
C GLN A 11 -7.81 -14.62 6.11
N SER A 12 -7.68 -15.78 6.77
CA SER A 12 -8.67 -16.26 7.74
C SER A 12 -8.60 -15.55 9.11
N LYS A 13 -7.52 -14.82 9.39
CA LYS A 13 -7.27 -14.12 10.66
C LYS A 13 -6.90 -12.66 10.44
N SER A 14 -7.20 -11.83 11.44
CA SER A 14 -6.83 -10.43 11.48
C SER A 14 -5.33 -10.31 11.73
N ASN A 15 -4.60 -9.64 10.85
CA ASN A 15 -3.15 -9.45 10.98
C ASN A 15 -2.78 -7.98 10.91
N ARG A 16 -1.67 -7.60 11.56
CA ARG A 16 -1.06 -6.30 11.32
C ARG A 16 -0.53 -6.27 9.89
N THR A 17 -0.89 -5.24 9.13
CA THR A 17 -0.44 -5.02 7.76
C THR A 17 0.17 -3.64 7.61
N GLU A 18 1.29 -3.60 6.91
CA GLU A 18 2.04 -2.40 6.62
C GLU A 18 1.97 -2.16 5.11
N CYS A 19 1.59 -0.96 4.71
CA CYS A 19 1.63 -0.50 3.33
C CYS A 19 2.80 0.45 3.17
N TYR A 20 3.63 0.21 2.17
CA TYR A 20 4.73 1.08 1.79
C TYR A 20 4.55 1.51 0.35
N VAL A 21 4.74 2.80 0.10
CA VAL A 21 4.85 3.35 -1.25
C VAL A 21 6.26 3.90 -1.40
N ARG A 22 6.96 3.40 -2.42
CA ARG A 22 8.35 3.74 -2.71
C ARG A 22 8.46 4.36 -4.10
N ASP A 23 9.37 5.30 -4.27
CA ASP A 23 9.80 5.70 -5.60
C ASP A 23 10.76 4.64 -6.21
N PHE A 24 11.17 4.83 -7.47
CA PHE A 24 12.06 3.90 -8.16
C PHE A 24 13.51 3.92 -7.64
N SER A 25 13.88 4.90 -6.81
CA SER A 25 15.15 4.87 -6.07
C SER A 25 15.08 3.95 -4.83
N GLY A 26 13.88 3.44 -4.50
CA GLY A 26 13.63 2.58 -3.34
C GLY A 26 13.31 3.35 -2.06
N ARG A 27 13.31 4.70 -2.12
CA ARG A 27 12.97 5.57 -0.99
C ARG A 27 11.48 5.46 -0.70
N ILE A 28 11.14 5.27 0.57
CA ILE A 28 9.76 5.32 1.06
C ILE A 28 9.28 6.76 0.98
N VAL A 29 8.24 7.00 0.19
CA VAL A 29 7.58 8.30 0.05
C VAL A 29 6.32 8.39 0.90
N TRP A 30 5.73 7.24 1.25
CA TRP A 30 4.60 7.14 2.16
C TRP A 30 4.52 5.74 2.78
N SER A 31 3.99 5.65 4.00
CA SER A 31 3.67 4.37 4.63
C SER A 31 2.52 4.49 5.61
N GLU A 32 1.75 3.42 5.76
CA GLU A 32 0.69 3.30 6.75
C GLU A 32 0.71 1.90 7.38
N THR A 33 0.38 1.82 8.66
CA THR A 33 0.16 0.55 9.35
C THR A 33 -1.31 0.44 9.70
N GLY A 34 -1.94 -0.65 9.31
CA GLY A 34 -3.32 -0.98 9.63
C GLY A 34 -3.46 -2.41 10.14
N THR A 35 -4.68 -2.79 10.48
CA THR A 35 -5.03 -4.18 10.76
C THR A 35 -5.81 -4.69 9.56
N SER A 36 -5.32 -5.70 8.85
CA SER A 36 -6.05 -6.31 7.75
C SER A 36 -7.01 -7.37 8.29
N LYS A 37 -8.29 -7.27 7.92
CA LYS A 37 -9.34 -8.27 8.18
C LYS A 37 -10.10 -8.51 6.88
N VAL A 38 -10.66 -9.70 6.67
CA VAL A 38 -11.56 -9.95 5.53
C VAL A 38 -12.67 -8.90 5.52
N GLY A 39 -12.82 -8.19 4.40
CA GLY A 39 -13.79 -7.11 4.23
C GLY A 39 -13.24 -5.71 4.55
N MET A 40 -12.07 -5.58 5.16
CA MET A 40 -11.34 -4.31 5.21
C MET A 40 -10.52 -4.15 3.94
N ASN A 41 -11.06 -3.39 2.99
CA ASN A 41 -10.61 -3.43 1.60
C ASN A 41 -9.85 -2.19 1.14
N GLN A 42 -9.51 -1.25 2.02
CA GLN A 42 -9.05 0.07 1.59
C GLN A 42 -7.87 0.56 2.41
N PHE A 43 -6.79 0.90 1.70
CA PHE A 43 -5.73 1.76 2.17
C PHE A 43 -5.79 3.04 1.34
N SER A 44 -5.93 4.17 2.02
CA SER A 44 -6.03 5.45 1.34
C SER A 44 -4.66 6.07 1.20
N VAL A 45 -4.08 5.97 0.01
CA VAL A 45 -2.77 6.56 -0.28
C VAL A 45 -2.99 8.01 -0.73
N PRO A 46 -2.38 9.00 -0.07
CA PRO A 46 -2.53 10.41 -0.45
C PRO A 46 -1.68 10.73 -1.68
N MET A 47 -1.95 10.09 -2.81
CA MET A 47 -1.18 10.21 -4.04
C MET A 47 -1.09 11.64 -4.57
N SER A 48 -1.99 12.55 -4.19
CA SER A 48 -1.92 13.97 -4.61
C SER A 48 -0.68 14.71 -4.12
N SER A 49 -0.03 14.27 -3.04
CA SER A 49 1.21 14.90 -2.57
C SER A 49 2.45 14.40 -3.30
N LEU A 50 2.31 13.38 -4.15
CA LEU A 50 3.40 12.75 -4.89
C LEU A 50 3.52 13.37 -6.30
N GLN A 51 4.74 13.44 -6.83
CA GLN A 51 4.98 13.91 -8.20
C GLN A 51 4.52 12.86 -9.23
N THR A 52 4.21 13.28 -10.46
CA THR A 52 3.95 12.36 -11.59
C THR A 52 5.12 11.41 -11.75
N GLY A 53 4.84 10.11 -11.92
CA GLY A 53 5.87 9.09 -12.01
C GLY A 53 5.39 7.70 -11.61
N LEU A 54 6.32 6.77 -11.61
CA LEU A 54 6.07 5.39 -11.22
C LEU A 54 6.42 5.18 -9.75
N TYR A 55 5.59 4.42 -9.04
CA TYR A 55 5.77 4.07 -7.64
C TYR A 55 5.59 2.58 -7.44
N VAL A 56 6.31 2.02 -6.48
CA VAL A 56 6.14 0.64 -6.04
C VAL A 56 5.32 0.66 -4.76
N VAL A 57 4.18 -0.02 -4.77
CA VAL A 57 3.39 -0.28 -3.57
C VAL A 57 3.68 -1.69 -3.06
N GLU A 58 3.92 -1.82 -1.77
CA GLU A 58 4.25 -3.07 -1.11
C GLU A 58 3.41 -3.24 0.16
N PHE A 59 2.73 -4.37 0.28
CA PHE A 59 2.05 -4.77 1.50
C PHE A 59 2.86 -5.83 2.23
N ARG A 60 3.08 -5.62 3.52
CA ARG A 60 3.73 -6.58 4.41
C ARG A 60 2.84 -6.95 5.57
N SER A 61 3.06 -8.14 6.13
CA SER A 61 2.52 -8.52 7.43
C SER A 61 3.60 -9.25 8.22
N ASN A 62 3.86 -8.81 9.44
CA ASN A 62 4.92 -9.35 10.30
C ASN A 62 6.27 -9.49 9.58
N GLY A 63 6.65 -8.46 8.80
CA GLY A 63 7.88 -8.43 8.02
C GLY A 63 7.87 -9.25 6.71
N THR A 64 6.83 -10.04 6.46
CA THR A 64 6.68 -10.85 5.24
C THR A 64 5.94 -10.06 4.15
N ALA A 65 6.49 -10.01 2.94
CA ALA A 65 5.81 -9.39 1.79
C ALA A 65 4.59 -10.23 1.38
N LEU A 66 3.42 -9.59 1.36
CA LEU A 66 2.16 -10.18 0.91
C LEU A 66 1.85 -9.83 -0.55
N TYR A 67 2.20 -8.62 -0.97
CA TYR A 67 1.96 -8.12 -2.31
C TYR A 67 2.96 -7.04 -2.66
N GLN A 68 3.30 -6.95 -3.95
CA GLN A 68 4.03 -5.84 -4.54
C GLN A 68 3.42 -5.50 -5.90
N GLY A 69 3.21 -4.21 -6.16
CA GLY A 69 2.64 -3.71 -7.41
C GLY A 69 3.24 -2.38 -7.82
N ILE A 70 3.01 -1.99 -9.07
CA ILE A 70 3.44 -0.70 -9.62
C ILE A 70 2.21 0.18 -9.81
N ILE A 71 2.31 1.42 -9.34
CA ILE A 71 1.33 2.47 -9.59
C ILE A 71 1.95 3.47 -10.56
N ASN A 72 1.27 3.71 -11.67
CA ASN A 72 1.63 4.79 -12.59
C ASN A 72 0.77 6.02 -12.27
N LYS A 73 1.38 7.03 -11.66
CA LYS A 73 0.73 8.33 -11.43
C LYS A 73 0.97 9.19 -12.65
N GLN A 74 -0.11 9.51 -13.37
CA GLN A 74 -0.11 10.49 -14.47
C GLN A 74 -0.33 11.90 -13.93
#